data_AF-A0A815NUF6-F1
#
_entry.id   AF-A0A815NUF6-F1
#
_cell.length_a   1.000
_cell.length_b   1.000
_cell.length_c   1.000
_cell.angle_alpha   90.00
_cell.angle_beta   90.00
_cell.angle_gamma   90.00
#
_symmetry.space_group_name_H-M   'P 1'
#
loop_
_entity.id
_entity.type
_entity.pdbx_description
1 polymer ?
#
loop_
_entity_poly.entity_id
_entity_poly.type
_entity_poly.pdbx_seq_one_letter_code
_entity_poly.pdbx_strand_id
1 'polypeptide(L)'
;MATNVYSKGENQWSIFVSNISYDTNEQELHSFFEKACGHVKVARIIYDNHTRRSRGFGFIEFDDLSAYEMALTLNGNSLNGRKLKICHNKLKPTPPPGSSTKSTTVTVAPEPANVNLTNARKTHVVHCRKSNYDVYIGRPSIWGNPFKIGRDGDKSERLRKYREWIMTQPELLERAKRELRGRTIACWCKPEACHGDILAEIIDTN
;
A
#
# COMPACT_ATOMS: atom_id res chain seq x y z
N MET A 1 1.90 -5.82 -34.16
CA MET A 1 1.21 -6.25 -32.93
C MET A 1 1.60 -5.29 -31.82
N ALA A 2 0.65 -4.55 -31.26
CA ALA A 2 0.95 -3.41 -30.38
C ALA A 2 1.49 -3.85 -29.01
N THR A 3 2.62 -3.29 -28.61
CA THR A 3 3.17 -3.43 -27.26
C THR A 3 2.44 -2.47 -26.31
N ASN A 4 1.68 -3.01 -25.36
CA ASN A 4 0.91 -2.18 -24.42
C ASN A 4 1.85 -1.51 -23.40
N VAL A 5 2.12 -0.21 -23.58
CA VAL A 5 3.03 0.56 -22.73
C VAL A 5 2.24 1.09 -21.53
N TYR A 6 2.47 0.53 -20.34
CA TYR A 6 1.76 0.95 -19.13
C TYR A 6 2.23 2.34 -18.67
N SER A 7 1.46 3.37 -19.00
CA SER A 7 1.67 4.74 -18.51
C SER A 7 1.51 4.82 -17.00
N LYS A 8 2.57 5.27 -16.32
CA LYS A 8 2.64 5.53 -14.87
C LYS A 8 1.82 6.79 -14.52
N GLY A 9 0.50 6.68 -14.56
CA GLY A 9 -0.45 7.75 -14.23
C GLY A 9 -0.94 7.67 -12.78
N GLU A 10 -1.01 8.82 -12.10
CA GLU A 10 -1.58 8.96 -10.75
C GLU A 10 -3.13 8.98 -10.81
N ASN A 11 -3.75 7.96 -11.41
CA ASN A 11 -5.21 7.91 -11.56
C ASN A 11 -5.89 7.72 -10.20
N GLN A 12 -6.38 8.83 -9.65
CA GLN A 12 -7.16 8.91 -8.40
C GLN A 12 -8.49 8.13 -8.50
N TRP A 13 -8.96 7.88 -9.72
CA TRP A 13 -10.21 7.21 -10.05
C TRP A 13 -10.02 5.70 -10.22
N SER A 14 -9.64 5.04 -9.12
CA SER A 14 -9.57 3.57 -9.08
C SER A 14 -10.26 2.99 -7.85
N ILE A 15 -10.91 1.84 -8.02
CA ILE A 15 -11.62 1.12 -6.97
C ILE A 15 -10.97 -0.22 -6.68
N PHE A 16 -11.06 -0.64 -5.42
CA PHE A 16 -10.78 -2.01 -4.98
C PHE A 16 -12.10 -2.79 -4.96
N VAL A 17 -12.12 -3.94 -5.64
CA VAL A 17 -13.28 -4.83 -5.72
C VAL A 17 -12.92 -6.16 -5.07
N SER A 18 -13.75 -6.66 -4.15
CA SER A 18 -13.51 -7.91 -3.42
C SER A 18 -14.78 -8.75 -3.28
N ASN A 19 -14.62 -10.00 -2.84
CA ASN A 19 -15.67 -11.04 -2.90
C ASN A 19 -16.13 -11.39 -4.32
N ILE A 20 -15.26 -11.14 -5.31
CA ILE A 20 -15.40 -11.61 -6.70
C ILE A 20 -15.41 -13.16 -6.68
N SER A 21 -16.13 -13.81 -7.61
CA SER A 21 -16.03 -15.26 -7.73
C SER A 21 -14.63 -15.69 -8.16
N TYR A 22 -14.23 -16.89 -7.77
CA TYR A 22 -12.93 -17.44 -8.17
C TYR A 22 -12.88 -17.78 -9.67
N ASP A 23 -14.05 -18.01 -10.26
CA ASP A 23 -14.24 -18.36 -11.68
C ASP A 23 -14.46 -17.12 -12.57
N THR A 24 -14.74 -15.95 -11.98
CA THR A 24 -14.86 -14.69 -12.73
C THR A 24 -13.50 -14.31 -13.31
N ASN A 25 -13.47 -14.02 -14.61
CA ASN A 25 -12.30 -13.53 -15.33
C ASN A 25 -12.30 -11.99 -15.47
N GLU A 26 -11.21 -11.44 -15.98
CA GLU A 26 -11.01 -9.99 -16.11
C GLU A 26 -11.94 -9.38 -17.15
N GLN A 27 -12.32 -10.12 -18.19
CA GLN A 27 -13.24 -9.69 -19.26
C GLN A 27 -14.68 -9.57 -18.75
N GLU A 28 -15.16 -10.53 -17.96
CA GLU A 28 -16.46 -10.47 -17.28
C GLU A 28 -16.53 -9.29 -16.31
N LEU A 29 -15.47 -9.10 -15.52
CA LEU A 29 -15.39 -8.01 -14.56
C LEU A 29 -15.36 -6.64 -15.27
N HIS A 30 -14.57 -6.51 -16.33
CA HIS A 30 -14.52 -5.34 -17.21
C HIS A 30 -15.91 -5.03 -17.80
N SER A 31 -16.53 -6.02 -18.46
CA SER A 31 -17.84 -5.89 -19.09
C SER A 31 -18.95 -5.49 -18.10
N PHE A 32 -18.90 -5.99 -16.87
CA PHE A 32 -19.85 -5.64 -15.81
C PHE A 32 -19.75 -4.14 -15.44
N PHE A 33 -18.54 -3.64 -15.20
CA PHE A 33 -18.33 -2.23 -14.88
C PHE A 33 -18.55 -1.32 -16.08
N GLU A 34 -18.14 -1.72 -17.29
CA GLU A 34 -18.33 -0.89 -18.49
C GLU A 34 -19.80 -0.69 -18.82
N LYS A 35 -20.61 -1.76 -18.74
CA LYS A 35 -22.06 -1.69 -18.94
C LYS A 35 -22.79 -0.85 -17.86
N ALA A 36 -22.25 -0.79 -16.65
CA ALA A 36 -22.92 -0.17 -15.51
C ALA A 36 -22.45 1.26 -15.21
N CYS A 37 -21.24 1.66 -15.65
CA CYS A 37 -20.60 2.92 -15.26
C CYS A 37 -20.08 3.75 -16.44
N GLY A 38 -20.00 3.19 -17.65
CA GLY A 38 -19.25 3.79 -18.76
C GLY A 38 -17.82 3.26 -18.83
N HIS A 39 -17.00 3.85 -19.69
CA HIS A 39 -15.72 3.26 -20.13
C HIS A 39 -14.80 2.83 -18.97
N VAL A 40 -14.27 1.60 -19.07
CA VAL A 40 -13.32 1.04 -18.11
C VAL A 40 -11.93 0.98 -18.75
N LYS A 41 -11.03 1.83 -18.27
CA LYS A 41 -9.63 1.91 -18.71
C LYS A 41 -8.84 0.63 -18.40
N VAL A 42 -8.99 0.08 -17.18
CA VAL A 42 -8.34 -1.18 -16.77
C VAL A 42 -9.24 -1.96 -15.81
N ALA A 43 -9.37 -3.27 -16.01
CA ALA A 43 -9.87 -4.20 -15.00
C ALA A 43 -8.83 -5.30 -14.77
N ARG A 44 -8.51 -5.62 -13.51
CA ARG A 44 -7.47 -6.60 -13.18
C ARG A 44 -7.82 -7.42 -11.93
N ILE A 45 -7.73 -8.73 -12.03
CA ILE A 45 -7.93 -9.68 -10.92
C ILE A 45 -6.57 -10.10 -10.37
N ILE A 46 -6.46 -10.22 -9.05
CA ILE A 46 -5.22 -10.70 -8.43
C ILE A 46 -5.29 -12.21 -8.27
N TYR A 47 -4.37 -12.89 -8.96
CA TYR A 47 -4.17 -14.33 -8.87
C TYR A 47 -3.07 -14.66 -7.85
N ASP A 48 -3.09 -15.88 -7.32
CA ASP A 48 -1.99 -16.45 -6.56
C ASP A 48 -0.88 -16.92 -7.52
N ASN A 49 0.37 -16.48 -7.30
CA ASN A 49 1.46 -16.72 -8.24
C ASN A 49 1.90 -18.19 -8.35
N HIS A 50 1.60 -19.03 -7.37
CA HIS A 50 1.99 -20.44 -7.37
C HIS A 50 0.88 -21.34 -7.92
N THR A 51 -0.36 -21.12 -7.48
CA THR A 51 -1.52 -21.94 -7.83
C THR A 51 -2.31 -21.42 -9.04
N ARG A 52 -2.01 -20.20 -9.52
CA ARG A 52 -2.71 -19.48 -10.59
C ARG A 52 -4.22 -19.28 -10.34
N ARG A 53 -4.72 -19.56 -9.13
CA ARG A 53 -6.13 -19.35 -8.76
C ARG A 53 -6.39 -17.87 -8.44
N SER A 54 -7.58 -17.40 -8.77
CA SER A 54 -8.05 -16.07 -8.36
C SER A 54 -8.02 -15.95 -6.84
N ARG A 55 -7.68 -14.76 -6.31
CA ARG A 55 -7.77 -14.47 -4.88
C ARG A 55 -9.11 -13.85 -4.48
N GLY A 56 -10.07 -13.76 -5.40
CA GLY A 56 -11.42 -13.22 -5.15
C GLY A 56 -11.45 -11.69 -4.98
N PHE A 57 -10.43 -10.99 -5.47
CA PHE A 57 -10.36 -9.53 -5.47
C PHE A 57 -9.54 -8.99 -6.65
N GLY A 58 -9.76 -7.72 -6.97
CA GLY A 58 -9.17 -7.03 -8.11
C GLY A 58 -9.26 -5.51 -7.98
N PHE A 59 -8.87 -4.83 -9.04
CA PHE A 59 -8.85 -3.37 -9.17
C PHE A 59 -9.46 -2.96 -10.50
N ILE A 60 -10.23 -1.88 -10.48
CA ILE A 60 -10.73 -1.22 -11.70
C ILE A 60 -10.17 0.20 -11.71
N GLU A 61 -9.62 0.62 -12.85
CA GLU A 61 -9.21 2.00 -13.11
C GLU A 61 -10.15 2.61 -14.16
N PHE A 62 -10.50 3.87 -13.93
CA PHE A 62 -11.26 4.69 -14.85
C PHE A 62 -10.41 5.87 -15.34
N ASP A 63 -10.85 6.46 -16.45
CA ASP A 63 -10.39 7.73 -17.00
C ASP A 63 -11.45 8.85 -16.83
N ASP A 64 -12.59 8.55 -16.20
CA ASP A 64 -13.66 9.49 -15.85
C ASP A 64 -14.01 9.39 -14.35
N LEU A 65 -14.21 10.56 -13.71
CA LEU A 65 -14.67 10.70 -12.32
C LEU A 65 -16.10 10.15 -12.15
N SER A 66 -17.00 10.42 -13.10
CA SER A 66 -18.40 10.00 -13.10
C SER A 66 -18.52 8.47 -13.10
N ALA A 67 -17.76 7.80 -13.96
CA ALA A 67 -17.70 6.34 -14.01
C ALA A 67 -17.21 5.74 -12.68
N TYR A 68 -16.18 6.37 -12.08
CA TYR A 68 -15.65 5.98 -10.78
C TYR A 68 -16.63 6.18 -9.62
N GLU A 69 -17.32 7.32 -9.55
CA GLU A 69 -18.34 7.58 -8.54
C GLU A 69 -19.52 6.61 -8.68
N MET A 70 -19.98 6.37 -9.92
CA MET A 70 -21.02 5.39 -10.20
C MET A 70 -20.60 3.97 -9.79
N ALA A 71 -19.35 3.58 -10.04
CA ALA A 71 -18.84 2.26 -9.67
C ALA A 71 -18.78 2.03 -8.15
N LEU A 72 -18.61 3.10 -7.34
CA LEU A 72 -18.72 3.01 -5.88
C LEU A 72 -20.16 2.72 -5.43
N THR A 73 -21.17 3.22 -6.13
CA THR A 73 -22.59 2.93 -5.84
C THR A 73 -22.94 1.46 -6.07
N LEU A 74 -22.16 0.74 -6.89
CA LEU A 74 -22.40 -0.68 -7.17
C LEU A 74 -22.04 -1.62 -6.01
N ASN A 75 -21.51 -1.12 -4.90
CA ASN A 75 -21.17 -1.92 -3.72
C ASN A 75 -22.38 -2.74 -3.22
N GLY A 76 -22.23 -4.07 -3.19
CA GLY A 76 -23.29 -5.01 -2.83
C GLY A 76 -24.04 -5.66 -3.99
N ASN A 77 -23.84 -5.22 -5.24
CA ASN A 77 -24.40 -5.87 -6.43
C ASN A 77 -23.80 -7.26 -6.67
N SER A 78 -24.59 -8.15 -7.28
CA SER A 78 -24.20 -9.54 -7.53
C SER A 78 -23.53 -9.72 -8.88
N LEU A 79 -22.34 -10.33 -8.90
CA LEU A 79 -21.67 -10.86 -10.09
C LEU A 79 -21.38 -12.36 -9.85
N ASN A 80 -21.74 -13.22 -10.81
CA ASN A 80 -21.62 -14.68 -10.73
C ASN A 80 -22.11 -15.26 -9.37
N GLY A 81 -23.29 -14.79 -8.91
CA GLY A 81 -23.92 -15.21 -7.66
C GLY A 81 -23.31 -14.63 -6.37
N ARG A 82 -22.27 -13.79 -6.45
CA ARG A 82 -21.60 -13.20 -5.28
C ARG A 82 -21.76 -11.68 -5.22
N LYS A 83 -22.13 -11.16 -4.05
CA LYS A 83 -22.21 -9.70 -3.81
C LYS A 83 -20.81 -9.09 -3.75
N LEU A 84 -20.49 -8.22 -4.69
CA LEU A 84 -19.23 -7.48 -4.75
C LEU A 84 -19.11 -6.52 -3.56
N LYS A 85 -17.90 -6.38 -3.03
CA LYS A 85 -17.54 -5.39 -2.01
C LYS A 85 -16.58 -4.39 -2.62
N ILE A 86 -17.06 -3.16 -2.81
CA ILE A 86 -16.37 -2.10 -3.53
C ILE A 86 -16.00 -0.97 -2.57
N CYS A 87 -14.75 -0.51 -2.66
CA CYS A 87 -14.22 0.63 -1.90
C CYS A 87 -13.33 1.48 -2.82
N HIS A 88 -13.11 2.75 -2.47
CA HIS A 88 -11.99 3.53 -2.99
C HIS A 88 -10.68 2.73 -2.89
N ASN A 89 -9.87 2.72 -3.95
CA ASN A 89 -8.59 2.04 -3.94
C ASN A 89 -7.60 2.78 -3.03
N LYS A 90 -7.41 2.27 -1.80
CA LYS A 90 -6.47 2.85 -0.83
C LYS A 90 -5.01 2.44 -1.06
N LEU A 91 -4.69 1.79 -2.18
CA LEU A 91 -3.30 1.49 -2.52
C LEU A 91 -2.60 2.74 -3.05
N LYS A 92 -1.60 3.22 -2.30
CA LYS A 92 -0.51 3.99 -2.91
C LYS A 92 0.13 3.14 -4.02
N PRO A 93 0.54 3.71 -5.17
CA PRO A 93 1.18 2.95 -6.23
C PRO A 93 2.38 2.17 -5.69
N THR A 94 2.32 0.84 -5.71
CA THR A 94 3.47 0.01 -5.37
C THR A 94 4.46 0.10 -6.54
N PRO A 95 5.71 0.55 -6.33
CA PRO A 95 6.70 0.53 -7.41
C PRO A 95 6.90 -0.91 -7.89
N PRO A 96 7.07 -1.14 -9.21
CA PRO A 96 7.32 -2.48 -9.72
C PRO A 96 8.65 -3.03 -9.16
N PRO A 97 8.75 -4.35 -8.92
CA PRO A 97 9.97 -4.95 -8.42
C PRO A 97 11.06 -4.94 -9.50
N GLY A 98 12.09 -4.11 -9.31
CA GLY A 98 13.27 -4.07 -10.17
C GLY A 98 13.21 -2.98 -11.25
N SER A 99 13.55 -1.75 -10.88
CA SER A 99 14.14 -0.76 -11.80
C SER A 99 14.98 0.24 -11.01
N SER A 100 16.27 -0.07 -10.92
CA SER A 100 17.27 0.84 -10.36
C SER A 100 17.94 1.62 -11.48
N THR A 101 17.59 2.90 -11.68
CA THR A 101 18.49 3.88 -12.32
C THR A 101 18.07 5.33 -12.08
N LYS A 102 18.86 6.00 -11.22
CA LYS A 102 19.42 7.37 -11.30
C LYS A 102 18.54 8.62 -11.57
N SER A 103 19.00 9.71 -10.94
CA SER A 103 18.69 11.15 -11.11
C SER A 103 18.41 11.60 -12.56
N THR A 104 17.76 12.73 -12.85
CA THR A 104 17.80 14.08 -12.23
C THR A 104 16.49 14.80 -12.64
N THR A 105 16.00 15.93 -12.10
CA THR A 105 16.62 17.07 -11.38
C THR A 105 15.63 17.67 -10.37
N VAL A 106 16.11 18.54 -9.46
CA VAL A 106 15.27 19.35 -8.55
C VAL A 106 15.33 20.82 -8.97
N THR A 107 14.17 21.44 -9.21
CA THR A 107 14.06 22.91 -9.25
C THR A 107 13.62 23.38 -7.87
N VAL A 108 14.47 24.17 -7.21
CA VAL A 108 14.23 24.68 -5.85
C VAL A 108 13.48 26.01 -5.94
N ALA A 109 12.47 26.20 -5.09
CA ALA A 109 11.91 27.50 -4.72
C ALA A 109 11.84 27.57 -3.18
N PRO A 110 12.01 28.77 -2.58
CA PRO A 110 12.67 28.88 -1.28
C PRO A 110 11.77 28.59 -0.07
N GLU A 111 12.41 28.15 1.01
CA GLU A 111 11.83 28.20 2.36
C GLU A 111 11.52 29.65 2.77
N PRO A 112 10.51 29.84 3.63
CA PRO A 112 10.61 30.80 4.72
C PRO A 112 10.91 30.08 6.05
N ALA A 113 11.93 30.61 6.72
CA ALA A 113 12.53 30.08 7.93
C ALA A 113 11.61 29.98 9.17
N ASN A 114 12.14 29.25 10.17
CA ASN A 114 11.77 29.26 11.59
C ASN A 114 10.50 28.50 12.02
N VAL A 115 10.70 27.24 12.42
CA VAL A 115 9.97 26.64 13.55
C VAL A 115 10.97 26.09 14.58
N ASN A 116 10.90 26.64 15.79
CA ASN A 116 11.77 26.33 16.93
C ASN A 116 11.97 24.82 17.20
N LEU A 117 13.24 24.42 17.33
CA LEU A 117 13.61 23.18 18.04
C LEU A 117 13.24 23.34 19.53
N THR A 118 12.14 22.74 19.99
CA THR A 118 11.93 22.47 21.44
C THR A 118 10.83 21.45 21.77
N ASN A 119 10.03 20.96 20.81
CA ASN A 119 9.15 19.82 21.05
C ASN A 119 8.95 18.98 19.78
N ALA A 120 10.00 18.28 19.35
CA ALA A 120 9.90 17.29 18.28
C ALA A 120 8.93 16.19 18.72
N ARG A 121 7.76 16.10 18.06
CA ARG A 121 6.80 15.02 18.31
C ARG A 121 7.53 13.69 18.21
N LYS A 122 7.34 12.81 19.20
CA LYS A 122 7.89 11.45 19.17
C LYS A 122 7.10 10.61 18.17
N THR A 123 7.76 9.71 17.45
CA THR A 123 7.09 8.74 16.57
C THR A 123 6.22 7.82 17.40
N HIS A 124 4.95 7.65 17.02
CA HIS A 124 3.98 6.87 17.78
C HIS A 124 3.45 5.68 16.97
N VAL A 125 3.38 4.50 17.58
CA VAL A 125 3.04 3.25 16.87
C VAL A 125 1.67 2.74 17.29
N VAL A 126 0.72 2.67 16.35
CA VAL A 126 -0.69 2.28 16.59
C VAL A 126 -1.12 1.02 15.83
N HIS A 127 -2.27 0.47 16.19
CA HIS A 127 -2.87 -0.64 15.46
C HIS A 127 -3.68 -0.18 14.25
N CYS A 128 -3.32 -0.67 13.05
CA CYS A 128 -3.83 -0.16 11.76
C CYS A 128 -5.35 -0.30 11.50
N ARG A 129 -6.10 -1.04 12.32
CA ARG A 129 -7.58 -1.06 12.25
C ARG A 129 -8.29 -0.47 13.47
N LYS A 130 -7.56 0.06 14.46
CA LYS A 130 -8.13 0.57 15.73
C LYS A 130 -7.87 2.05 15.96
N SER A 131 -7.02 2.69 15.15
CA SER A 131 -6.56 4.06 15.35
C SER A 131 -6.25 4.71 14.00
N ASN A 132 -6.37 6.03 13.94
CA ASN A 132 -5.88 6.82 12.79
C ASN A 132 -4.35 6.84 12.76
N TYR A 133 -3.78 6.97 11.56
CA TYR A 133 -2.33 6.96 11.33
C TYR A 133 -1.95 7.68 10.03
N ASP A 134 -0.72 8.16 9.97
CA ASP A 134 -0.15 8.86 8.81
C ASP A 134 0.49 7.88 7.80
N VAL A 135 1.18 6.84 8.31
CA VAL A 135 1.92 5.89 7.48
C VAL A 135 1.73 4.44 7.97
N TYR A 136 1.34 3.55 7.07
CA TYR A 136 1.31 2.11 7.34
C TYR A 136 2.68 1.47 7.08
N ILE A 137 3.19 0.74 8.07
CA ILE A 137 4.55 0.16 8.06
C ILE A 137 4.55 -1.38 8.03
N GLY A 138 3.42 -2.02 7.72
CA GLY A 138 3.31 -3.48 7.67
C GLY A 138 4.06 -4.13 6.49
N ARG A 139 4.02 -5.46 6.39
CA ARG A 139 4.75 -6.26 5.37
C ARG A 139 4.63 -5.80 3.90
N PRO A 140 3.50 -5.24 3.41
CA PRO A 140 3.42 -4.71 2.04
C PRO A 140 4.19 -3.40 1.80
N SER A 141 4.71 -2.76 2.84
CA SER A 141 5.50 -1.53 2.76
C SER A 141 7.01 -1.82 2.80
N ILE A 142 7.81 -0.87 2.31
CA ILE A 142 9.28 -0.89 2.40
C ILE A 142 9.79 -0.91 3.86
N TRP A 143 8.94 -0.57 4.82
CA TRP A 143 9.23 -0.58 6.27
C TRP A 143 8.94 -1.93 6.93
N GLY A 144 8.29 -2.85 6.20
CA GLY A 144 7.81 -4.11 6.72
C GLY A 144 8.92 -5.07 7.13
N ASN A 145 8.76 -5.74 8.27
CA ASN A 145 9.67 -6.79 8.71
C ASN A 145 9.68 -7.97 7.69
N PRO A 146 10.84 -8.30 7.07
CA PRO A 146 10.91 -9.36 6.05
C PRO A 146 10.75 -10.77 6.65
N PHE A 147 11.23 -10.98 7.89
CA PHE A 147 11.26 -12.26 8.57
C PHE A 147 9.85 -12.78 8.92
N LYS A 148 9.58 -14.07 8.73
CA LYS A 148 8.28 -14.74 8.92
C LYS A 148 8.28 -15.61 10.18
N ILE A 149 7.12 -15.67 10.86
CA ILE A 149 6.92 -16.49 12.06
C ILE A 149 7.09 -17.97 11.69
N GLY A 150 7.73 -18.75 12.55
CA GLY A 150 8.10 -20.14 12.28
C GLY A 150 9.52 -20.24 11.77
N ARG A 151 9.72 -20.12 10.45
CA ARG A 151 11.05 -20.28 9.79
C ARG A 151 12.15 -19.44 10.43
N ASP A 152 11.86 -18.21 10.83
CA ASP A 152 12.86 -17.27 11.36
C ASP A 152 12.89 -17.17 12.90
N GLY A 153 12.21 -18.08 13.59
CA GLY A 153 12.11 -18.12 15.06
C GLY A 153 10.83 -17.49 15.61
N ASP A 154 10.85 -17.23 16.93
CA ASP A 154 9.73 -16.66 17.68
C ASP A 154 9.56 -15.14 17.43
N LYS A 155 8.66 -14.51 18.21
CA LYS A 155 8.39 -13.07 18.12
C LYS A 155 9.61 -12.22 18.47
N SER A 156 10.35 -12.57 19.51
CA SER A 156 11.52 -11.83 20.02
C SER A 156 12.71 -11.96 19.07
N GLU A 157 12.99 -13.18 18.60
CA GLU A 157 14.05 -13.46 17.63
C GLU A 157 13.83 -12.72 16.30
N ARG A 158 12.58 -12.66 15.82
CA ARG A 158 12.22 -11.87 14.63
C ARG A 158 12.29 -10.35 14.81
N LEU A 159 12.21 -9.87 16.05
CA LEU A 159 12.42 -8.47 16.39
C LEU A 159 13.91 -8.15 16.43
N ARG A 160 14.72 -9.01 17.06
CA ARG A 160 16.19 -8.93 17.02
C ARG A 160 16.73 -8.91 15.60
N LYS A 161 16.35 -9.89 14.76
CA LYS A 161 16.71 -9.94 13.33
C LYS A 161 16.30 -8.70 12.55
N TYR A 162 15.15 -8.10 12.86
CA TYR A 162 14.73 -6.85 12.22
C TYR A 162 15.60 -5.66 12.64
N ARG A 163 15.96 -5.56 13.93
CA ARG A 163 16.88 -4.52 14.44
C ARG A 163 18.26 -4.63 13.79
N GLU A 164 18.79 -5.83 13.66
CA GLU A 164 20.06 -6.09 12.96
C GLU A 164 19.94 -5.73 11.48
N TRP A 165 18.91 -6.24 10.79
CA TRP A 165 18.70 -6.00 9.37
C TRP A 165 18.53 -4.53 9.02
N ILE A 166 17.70 -3.76 9.74
CA ILE A 166 17.46 -2.34 9.40
C ILE A 166 18.73 -1.49 9.53
N MET A 167 19.63 -1.83 10.45
CA MET A 167 20.93 -1.16 10.59
C MET A 167 21.90 -1.47 9.42
N THR A 168 21.71 -2.59 8.70
CA THR A 168 22.45 -2.85 7.45
C THR A 168 21.94 -2.05 6.24
N GLN A 169 20.86 -1.28 6.39
CA GLN A 169 20.17 -0.59 5.29
C GLN A 169 20.22 0.94 5.49
N PRO A 170 21.40 1.60 5.37
CA PRO A 170 21.56 3.01 5.72
C PRO A 170 20.65 3.94 4.91
N GLU A 171 20.49 3.71 3.59
CA GLU A 171 19.59 4.52 2.75
C GLU A 171 18.12 4.39 3.19
N LEU A 172 17.69 3.18 3.56
CA LEU A 172 16.34 2.93 4.05
C LEU A 172 16.12 3.59 5.41
N LEU A 173 17.12 3.53 6.30
CA LEU A 173 17.02 4.14 7.63
C LEU A 173 17.01 5.68 7.55
N GLU A 174 17.86 6.29 6.73
CA GLU A 174 17.85 7.74 6.49
C GLU A 174 16.54 8.20 5.83
N ARG A 175 15.97 7.38 4.94
CA ARG A 175 14.62 7.61 4.41
C ARG A 175 13.56 7.51 5.52
N ALA A 176 13.68 6.56 6.45
CA ALA A 176 12.76 6.41 7.58
C ALA A 176 12.83 7.64 8.51
N LYS A 177 14.02 8.15 8.82
CA LYS A 177 14.19 9.40 9.59
C LYS A 177 13.46 10.58 8.96
N ARG A 178 13.55 10.75 7.63
CA ARG A 178 12.86 11.85 6.92
C ARG A 178 11.34 11.65 6.78
N GLU A 179 10.90 10.42 6.48
CA GLU A 179 9.48 10.17 6.17
C GLU A 179 8.62 9.81 7.37
N LEU A 180 9.19 9.28 8.46
CA LEU A 180 8.42 8.71 9.57
C LEU A 180 8.62 9.41 10.92
N ARG A 181 9.74 10.13 11.15
CA ARG A 181 10.04 10.74 12.46
C ARG A 181 8.94 11.73 12.87
N GLY A 182 8.41 11.54 14.08
CA GLY A 182 7.32 12.33 14.65
C GLY A 182 5.93 12.10 14.05
N ARG A 183 5.75 11.05 13.24
CA ARG A 183 4.45 10.63 12.72
C ARG A 183 3.80 9.54 13.55
N THR A 184 2.49 9.37 13.38
CA THR A 184 1.75 8.19 13.83
C THR A 184 1.87 7.10 12.77
N ILE A 185 2.63 6.05 13.07
CA ILE A 185 2.85 4.92 12.16
C ILE A 185 2.05 3.69 12.60
N ALA A 186 1.52 2.93 11.65
CA ALA A 186 0.60 1.83 11.95
C ALA A 186 1.15 0.44 11.62
N CYS A 187 1.04 -0.45 12.60
CA CYS A 187 1.43 -1.86 12.50
C CYS A 187 0.28 -2.76 12.95
N TRP A 188 0.11 -3.91 12.30
CA TRP A 188 -0.91 -4.91 12.68
C TRP A 188 -0.64 -5.54 14.05
N CYS A 189 0.60 -5.56 14.51
CA CYS A 189 0.97 -6.27 15.74
C CYS A 189 0.50 -5.56 17.03
N LYS A 190 0.21 -4.24 17.01
CA LYS A 190 -0.15 -3.52 18.24
C LYS A 190 -1.43 -4.07 18.90
N PRO A 191 -1.52 -4.12 20.25
CA PRO A 191 -0.67 -3.43 21.23
C PRO A 191 0.71 -4.07 21.47
N GLU A 192 0.89 -5.32 21.04
CA GLU A 192 2.12 -6.08 21.26
C GLU A 192 3.37 -5.42 20.67
N ALA A 193 4.52 -5.65 21.33
CA ALA A 193 5.84 -5.27 20.83
C ALA A 193 6.05 -5.70 19.37
N CYS A 194 6.42 -4.77 18.51
CA CYS A 194 6.47 -4.96 17.07
C CYS A 194 7.67 -4.29 16.40
N HIS A 195 7.87 -4.57 15.11
CA HIS A 195 8.99 -3.98 14.35
C HIS A 195 8.88 -2.46 14.21
N GLY A 196 7.66 -1.93 14.31
CA GLY A 196 7.40 -0.49 14.35
C GLY A 196 7.95 0.18 15.61
N ASP A 197 7.99 -0.52 16.74
CA ASP A 197 8.56 0.02 17.97
C ASP A 197 10.07 0.20 17.84
N ILE A 198 10.75 -0.79 17.25
CA ILE A 198 12.17 -0.71 16.89
C ILE A 198 12.43 0.43 15.90
N LEU A 199 11.59 0.54 14.86
CA LEU A 199 11.76 1.58 13.85
C LEU A 199 11.60 2.98 14.45
N ALA A 200 10.57 3.19 15.29
CA ALA A 200 10.34 4.43 16.04
C ALA A 200 11.52 4.75 16.98
N GLU A 201 12.00 3.77 17.74
CA GLU A 201 13.16 3.91 18.64
C GLU A 201 14.40 4.41 17.89
N ILE A 202 14.75 3.79 16.75
CA ILE A 202 15.94 4.14 15.99
C ILE A 202 15.80 5.52 15.33
N ILE A 203 14.64 5.84 14.73
CA ILE A 203 14.49 7.11 14.01
C ILE A 203 14.27 8.32 14.91
N ASP A 204 13.80 8.13 16.14
CA ASP A 204 13.67 9.21 17.14
C ASP A 204 14.98 9.44 17.91
N THR A 205 15.90 8.48 17.89
CA THR A 205 17.27 8.66 18.37
C THR A 205 18.01 9.65 17.46
N ASN A 206 18.93 10.44 18.03
CA ASN A 206 19.59 11.57 17.37
C ASN A 206 20.72 11.09 16.43
#